data_AF-K1S1Q0-F1
#
_entry.id   AF-K1S1Q0-F1
#
_cell.length_a   1.000
_cell.length_b   1.000
_cell.length_c   1.000
_cell.angle_alpha   90.00
_cell.angle_beta   90.00
_cell.angle_gamma   90.00
#
_symmetry.space_group_name_H-M   'P 1'
#
loop_
_entity.id
_entity.type
_entity.pdbx_description
1 polymer ?
#
loop_
_entity_poly.entity_id
_entity_poly.type
_entity_poly.pdbx_seq_one_letter_code
_entity_poly.pdbx_strand_id
1 'polypeptide(L)'
;MTDKMFMAILVMAGVACLALFFIHRAWTYRKRMQQTTPPESAMDCSAHSEPSEWSRHQEAYETRFIYAPRTRFVSDCRIKVRPQYYEQLRAIVDVVGSRHLSLADYLDRVLQEHLEENREHIDRFCRQYEEDSVQK
;
A
#
# COMPACT_ATOMS: atom_id res chain seq x y z
N MET A 1 -6.91 6.58 54.73
CA MET A 1 -7.66 7.35 53.69
C MET A 1 -6.91 7.43 52.36
N THR A 2 -5.58 7.31 52.38
CA THR A 2 -4.69 7.36 51.22
C THR A 2 -4.89 6.23 50.21
N ASP A 3 -5.11 4.97 50.62
CA ASP A 3 -5.26 3.84 49.67
C ASP A 3 -6.44 3.99 48.70
N LYS A 4 -7.56 4.52 49.18
CA LYS A 4 -8.75 4.78 48.33
C LYS A 4 -8.50 5.95 47.37
N MET A 5 -7.71 6.94 47.80
CA MET A 5 -7.30 8.05 46.94
C MET A 5 -6.29 7.61 45.89
N PHE A 6 -5.34 6.73 46.23
CA PHE A 6 -4.38 6.15 45.28
C PHE A 6 -5.08 5.29 44.22
N MET A 7 -6.01 4.42 44.62
CA MET A 7 -6.79 3.62 43.67
C MET A 7 -7.67 4.49 42.75
N ALA A 8 -8.29 5.55 43.29
CA ALA A 8 -9.06 6.50 42.48
C ALA A 8 -8.19 7.25 41.46
N ILE A 9 -6.98 7.66 41.85
CA ILE A 9 -6.02 8.32 40.95
C ILE A 9 -5.56 7.36 39.85
N LEU A 10 -5.28 6.10 40.17
CA LEU A 10 -4.86 5.10 39.17
C LEU A 10 -5.96 4.81 38.16
N VAL A 11 -7.22 4.71 38.61
CA VAL A 11 -8.38 4.51 37.72
C VAL A 11 -8.60 5.74 36.83
N MET A 12 -8.55 6.95 37.41
CA MET A 12 -8.69 8.20 36.66
C MET A 12 -7.57 8.38 35.62
N ALA A 13 -6.32 8.05 36.00
CA ALA A 13 -5.18 8.07 35.09
C ALA A 13 -5.34 7.06 33.95
N GLY A 14 -5.81 5.84 34.25
CA GLY A 14 -6.09 4.82 33.22
C GLY A 14 -7.15 5.27 32.21
N VAL A 15 -8.25 5.86 32.69
CA VAL A 15 -9.31 6.40 31.81
C VAL A 15 -8.78 7.58 30.98
N ALA A 16 -7.98 8.46 31.56
CA ALA A 16 -7.35 9.57 30.84
C ALA A 16 -6.36 9.07 29.78
N CYS A 17 -5.56 8.04 30.06
CA CYS A 17 -4.65 7.43 29.09
C CYS A 17 -5.40 6.79 27.92
N LEU A 18 -6.52 6.10 28.18
CA LEU A 18 -7.37 5.55 27.12
C LEU A 18 -7.99 6.67 26.27
N ALA A 19 -8.50 7.73 26.89
CA ALA A 19 -9.04 8.88 26.18
C ALA A 19 -7.97 9.56 25.29
N LEU A 20 -6.76 9.78 25.82
CA LEU A 20 -5.63 10.32 25.05
C LEU A 20 -5.19 9.38 23.91
N PHE A 21 -5.23 8.06 24.11
CA PHE A 21 -4.96 7.09 23.06
C PHE A 21 -6.01 7.15 21.94
N PHE A 22 -7.31 7.25 22.28
CA PHE A 22 -8.37 7.42 21.29
C PHE A 22 -8.27 8.76 20.56
N ILE A 23 -7.96 9.85 21.27
CA ILE A 23 -7.74 11.17 20.67
C ILE A 23 -6.52 11.13 19.75
N HIS A 24 -5.39 10.56 20.20
CA HIS A 24 -4.19 10.42 19.39
C HIS A 24 -4.45 9.54 18.16
N ARG A 25 -5.17 8.42 18.31
CA ARG A 25 -5.57 7.54 17.21
C ARG A 25 -6.49 8.27 16.23
N ALA A 26 -7.48 9.00 16.73
CA ALA A 26 -8.37 9.84 15.92
C ALA A 26 -7.63 11.01 15.26
N TRP A 27 -6.58 11.54 15.89
CA TRP A 27 -5.77 12.61 15.34
C TRP A 27 -4.77 12.10 14.30
N THR A 28 -4.18 10.91 14.49
CA THR A 28 -3.40 10.23 13.44
C THR A 28 -4.27 9.80 12.27
N TYR A 29 -5.54 9.44 12.51
CA TYR A 29 -6.52 9.18 11.46
C TYR A 29 -6.92 10.48 10.74
N ARG A 30 -7.22 11.55 11.47
CA ARG A 30 -7.47 12.88 10.90
C ARG A 30 -6.25 13.43 10.17
N LYS A 31 -5.02 13.18 10.61
CA LYS A 31 -3.80 13.59 9.92
C LYS A 31 -3.55 12.80 8.63
N ARG A 32 -4.09 11.58 8.53
CA ARG A 32 -4.19 10.83 7.25
C ARG A 32 -5.31 11.34 6.35
N MET A 33 -6.37 11.94 6.92
CA MET A 33 -7.46 12.56 6.14
C MET A 33 -7.26 14.06 5.83
N GLN A 34 -6.37 14.76 6.54
CA GLN A 34 -6.06 16.18 6.30
C GLN A 34 -5.07 16.39 5.13
N GLN A 35 -4.60 15.32 4.48
CA GLN A 35 -3.91 15.43 3.19
C GLN A 35 -4.88 15.52 2.00
N THR A 36 -6.20 15.51 2.24
CA THR A 36 -7.23 15.76 1.22
C THR A 36 -8.12 16.99 1.53
N THR A 37 -7.64 17.99 2.27
CA THR A 37 -8.39 19.26 2.41
C THR A 37 -7.45 20.47 2.46
N PRO A 38 -7.37 21.28 1.37
CA PRO A 38 -6.72 22.59 1.40
C PRO A 38 -7.51 23.55 2.32
N PRO A 39 -6.87 24.55 2.93
CA PRO A 39 -7.56 25.52 3.78
C PRO A 39 -8.55 26.33 2.94
N GLU A 40 -9.81 26.25 3.35
CA GLU A 40 -10.92 27.11 2.94
C GLU A 40 -10.59 28.57 3.30
N SER A 41 -9.95 29.28 2.38
CA SER A 41 -10.12 30.73 2.28
C SER A 41 -11.31 30.96 1.35
N ALA A 42 -12.38 31.49 1.93
CA ALA A 42 -13.61 31.89 1.26
C ALA A 42 -13.37 32.50 -0.12
N MET A 43 -13.85 31.84 -1.18
CA MET A 43 -14.49 32.50 -2.31
C MET A 43 -15.18 31.44 -3.17
N ASP A 44 -16.41 31.76 -3.55
CA ASP A 44 -17.28 31.08 -4.50
C ASP A 44 -16.56 30.29 -5.60
N CYS A 45 -16.95 29.02 -5.77
CA CYS A 45 -17.40 28.46 -7.05
C CYS A 45 -17.59 26.94 -6.94
N SER A 46 -18.83 26.52 -7.20
CA SER A 46 -19.16 25.16 -7.60
C SER A 46 -18.34 24.76 -8.83
N ALA A 47 -17.39 23.85 -8.65
CA ALA A 47 -16.78 23.10 -9.73
C ALA A 47 -16.53 21.67 -9.24
N HIS A 48 -17.50 20.79 -9.49
CA HIS A 48 -17.25 19.36 -9.61
C HIS A 48 -16.17 19.17 -10.69
N SER A 49 -14.92 19.18 -10.25
CA SER A 49 -13.77 18.87 -11.08
C SER A 49 -13.65 17.35 -11.01
N GLU A 50 -14.29 16.65 -11.96
CA GLU A 50 -14.07 15.22 -12.14
C GLU A 50 -12.56 14.96 -12.17
N PRO A 51 -12.03 14.01 -11.38
CA PRO A 51 -10.61 13.75 -11.35
C PRO A 51 -10.13 13.41 -12.76
N SER A 52 -9.06 14.12 -13.18
CA SER A 52 -8.43 13.89 -14.47
C SER A 52 -8.14 12.40 -14.66
N GLU A 53 -8.19 11.89 -15.89
CA GLU A 53 -7.91 10.47 -16.17
C GLU A 53 -6.55 10.04 -15.61
N TRP A 54 -5.56 10.94 -15.64
CA TRP A 54 -4.25 10.75 -15.03
C TRP A 54 -4.32 10.50 -13.52
N SER A 55 -5.08 11.32 -12.79
CA SER A 55 -5.29 11.15 -11.35
C SER A 55 -5.95 9.82 -11.04
N ARG A 56 -6.95 9.41 -11.84
CA ARG A 56 -7.62 8.10 -11.70
C ARG A 56 -6.66 6.94 -11.96
N HIS A 57 -5.82 7.03 -12.99
CA HIS A 57 -4.80 6.02 -13.29
C HIS A 57 -3.73 5.91 -12.20
N GLN A 58 -3.31 7.03 -11.63
CA GLN A 58 -2.35 7.06 -10.53
C GLN A 58 -2.93 6.38 -9.28
N GLU A 59 -4.17 6.69 -8.91
CA GLU A 59 -4.85 6.06 -7.78
C GLU A 59 -5.02 4.54 -7.98
N ALA A 60 -5.35 4.11 -9.21
CA ALA A 60 -5.47 2.70 -9.55
C ALA A 60 -4.13 1.95 -9.42
N TYR A 61 -3.04 2.53 -9.93
CA TYR A 61 -1.70 1.98 -9.80
C TYR A 61 -1.29 1.84 -8.33
N GLU A 62 -1.43 2.92 -7.55
CA GLU A 62 -1.05 2.91 -6.15
C GLU A 62 -1.85 1.89 -5.35
N THR A 63 -3.16 1.81 -5.58
CA THR A 63 -4.03 0.83 -4.90
C THR A 63 -3.60 -0.60 -5.21
N ARG A 64 -3.25 -0.88 -6.47
CA ARG A 64 -2.94 -2.22 -6.96
C ARG A 64 -1.53 -2.69 -6.58
N PHE A 65 -0.53 -1.83 -6.71
CA PHE A 65 0.87 -2.23 -6.54
C PHE A 65 1.51 -1.74 -5.23
N ILE A 66 1.03 -0.62 -4.67
CA ILE A 66 1.65 0.01 -3.48
C ILE A 66 0.89 -0.31 -2.19
N TYR A 67 -0.42 -0.15 -2.19
CA TYR A 67 -1.26 -0.29 -0.99
C TYR A 67 -2.00 -1.63 -0.89
N ALA A 68 -1.80 -2.54 -1.85
CA ALA A 68 -2.41 -3.85 -1.82
C ALA A 68 -2.16 -4.58 -0.47
N PRO A 69 -3.12 -5.38 0.01
CA PRO A 69 -2.98 -6.15 1.25
C PRO A 69 -1.69 -6.97 1.28
N ARG A 70 -1.12 -7.11 2.47
CA ARG A 70 0.17 -7.78 2.66
C ARG A 70 -0.01 -9.30 2.72
N THR A 71 0.29 -10.00 1.64
CA THR A 71 0.67 -11.42 1.67
C THR A 71 2.18 -11.51 1.75
N ARG A 72 2.72 -11.70 2.95
CA ARG A 72 4.16 -11.93 3.10
C ARG A 72 4.46 -13.37 2.73
N PHE A 73 5.30 -13.57 1.74
CA PHE A 73 5.88 -14.88 1.42
C PHE A 73 7.40 -14.78 1.49
N VAL A 74 8.06 -15.92 1.68
CA VAL A 74 9.53 -16.02 1.68
C VAL A 74 9.90 -17.09 0.67
N SER A 75 10.83 -16.76 -0.22
CA SER A 75 11.35 -17.68 -1.23
C SER A 75 12.84 -17.42 -1.41
N ASP A 76 13.60 -18.50 -1.59
CA ASP A 76 15.05 -18.45 -1.85
C ASP A 76 15.35 -18.41 -3.36
N CYS A 77 14.33 -18.32 -4.22
CA CYS A 77 14.50 -18.22 -5.67
C CYS A 77 15.19 -16.90 -6.06
N ARG A 78 16.22 -17.00 -6.91
CA ARG A 78 17.01 -15.84 -7.37
C ARG A 78 16.96 -15.74 -8.88
N ILE A 79 16.60 -14.56 -9.39
CA ILE A 79 16.64 -14.21 -10.81
C ILE A 79 17.60 -13.04 -11.05
N LYS A 80 18.20 -12.98 -12.24
CA LYS A 80 19.04 -11.84 -12.64
C LYS A 80 18.15 -10.76 -13.25
N VAL A 81 18.18 -9.56 -12.66
CA VAL A 81 17.49 -8.37 -13.17
C VAL A 81 18.53 -7.41 -13.74
N ARG A 82 18.20 -6.73 -14.84
CA ARG A 82 19.09 -5.69 -15.39
C ARG A 82 19.27 -4.56 -14.37
N PRO A 83 20.48 -4.00 -14.20
CA PRO A 83 20.72 -2.95 -13.21
C PRO A 83 19.77 -1.75 -13.36
N GLN A 84 19.46 -1.35 -14.59
CA GLN A 84 18.58 -0.21 -14.85
C GLN A 84 17.17 -0.43 -14.28
N TYR A 85 16.63 -1.65 -14.42
CA TYR A 85 15.31 -1.99 -13.88
C TYR A 85 15.36 -2.13 -12.37
N TYR A 86 16.44 -2.70 -11.83
CA TYR A 86 16.61 -2.81 -10.39
C TYR A 86 16.56 -1.45 -9.69
N GLU A 87 17.28 -0.45 -10.22
CA GLU A 87 17.27 0.91 -9.66
C GLU A 87 15.89 1.56 -9.76
N GLN A 88 15.14 1.34 -10.85
CA GLN A 88 13.77 1.85 -10.98
C GLN A 88 12.82 1.21 -9.96
N LEU A 89 12.85 -0.12 -9.82
CA LEU A 89 12.04 -0.83 -8.84
C LEU A 89 12.37 -0.38 -7.42
N ARG A 90 13.66 -0.17 -7.13
CA ARG A 90 14.12 0.35 -5.84
C ARG A 90 13.60 1.76 -5.57
N ALA A 91 13.68 2.67 -6.54
CA ALA A 91 13.20 4.04 -6.38
C ALA A 91 11.72 4.10 -6.00
N ILE A 92 10.88 3.25 -6.59
CA ILE A 92 9.44 3.16 -6.26
C ILE A 92 9.24 2.79 -4.79
N VAL A 93 9.97 1.79 -4.32
CA VAL A 93 9.86 1.28 -2.95
C VAL A 93 10.45 2.26 -1.93
N ASP A 94 11.52 2.97 -2.29
CA ASP A 94 12.15 3.97 -1.43
C ASP A 94 11.24 5.16 -1.15
N VAL A 95 10.39 5.57 -2.10
CA VAL A 95 9.37 6.63 -1.89
C VAL A 95 8.35 6.23 -0.81
N VAL A 96 7.94 4.96 -0.79
CA VAL A 96 6.98 4.41 0.16
C VAL A 96 7.64 4.08 1.51
N GLY A 97 8.95 3.82 1.47
CA GLY A 97 9.78 3.44 2.61
C GLY A 97 9.77 1.93 2.85
N SER A 98 10.97 1.36 3.06
CA SER A 98 11.18 -0.10 3.12
C SER A 98 10.46 -0.82 4.27
N ARG A 99 9.90 -0.09 5.26
CA ARG A 99 9.06 -0.66 6.33
C ARG A 99 7.63 -0.93 5.87
N HIS A 100 7.20 -0.24 4.82
CA HIS A 100 5.84 -0.25 4.31
C HIS A 100 5.66 -1.21 3.14
N LEU A 101 6.66 -1.27 2.27
CA LEU A 101 6.73 -2.13 1.10
C LEU A 101 8.17 -2.59 0.94
N SER A 102 8.43 -3.88 0.79
CA SER A 102 9.76 -4.35 0.41
C SER A 102 9.87 -4.49 -1.12
N LEU A 103 11.09 -4.52 -1.64
CA LEU A 103 11.33 -4.76 -3.06
C LEU A 103 10.79 -6.12 -3.50
N ALA A 104 10.90 -7.14 -2.63
CA ALA A 104 10.35 -8.47 -2.88
C ALA A 104 8.82 -8.43 -2.95
N ASP A 105 8.16 -7.78 -1.98
CA ASP A 105 6.70 -7.65 -1.96
C ASP A 105 6.17 -6.90 -3.20
N TYR A 106 6.86 -5.83 -3.62
CA TYR A 106 6.48 -5.07 -4.80
C TYR A 106 6.63 -5.92 -6.07
N LEU A 107 7.76 -6.63 -6.22
CA LEU A 107 8.00 -7.49 -7.36
C LEU A 107 6.98 -8.63 -7.44
N ASP A 108 6.64 -9.24 -6.30
CA ASP A 108 5.63 -10.29 -6.24
C ASP A 108 4.25 -9.82 -6.71
N ARG A 109 3.83 -8.61 -6.30
CA ARG A 109 2.57 -8.01 -6.80
C ARG A 109 2.59 -7.80 -8.31
N VAL A 110 3.70 -7.29 -8.84
CA VAL A 110 3.86 -7.10 -10.29
C VAL A 110 3.77 -8.43 -11.03
N LEU A 111 4.41 -9.47 -10.50
CA LEU A 111 4.35 -10.82 -11.07
C LEU A 111 2.96 -11.41 -10.98
N GLN A 112 2.31 -11.32 -9.82
CA GLN A 112 0.96 -11.82 -9.61
C GLN A 112 0.00 -11.19 -10.62
N GLU A 113 0.00 -9.85 -10.73
CA GLU A 113 -0.89 -9.14 -11.63
C GLU A 113 -0.60 -9.46 -13.09
N HIS A 114 0.67 -9.53 -13.49
CA HIS A 114 1.03 -9.93 -14.84
C HIS A 114 0.53 -11.34 -15.17
N LEU A 115 0.74 -12.30 -14.25
CA LEU A 115 0.34 -13.70 -14.45
C LEU A 115 -1.19 -13.87 -14.44
N GLU A 116 -1.90 -13.11 -13.61
CA GLU A 116 -3.35 -13.17 -13.50
C GLU A 116 -4.04 -12.54 -14.72
N GLU A 117 -3.60 -11.35 -15.13
CA GLU A 117 -4.13 -10.68 -16.33
C GLU A 117 -3.87 -11.46 -17.62
N ASN A 118 -2.71 -12.11 -17.72
CA ASN A 118 -2.27 -12.76 -18.95
C ASN A 118 -2.41 -14.29 -18.91
N ARG A 119 -3.11 -14.84 -17.91
CA ARG A 119 -3.16 -16.28 -17.63
C ARG A 119 -3.49 -17.12 -18.86
N GLU A 120 -4.54 -16.76 -19.59
CA GLU A 120 -4.99 -17.51 -20.76
C GLU A 120 -4.00 -17.46 -21.93
N HIS A 121 -3.38 -16.30 -22.13
CA HIS A 121 -2.37 -16.10 -23.17
C HIS A 121 -1.10 -16.87 -22.88
N ILE A 122 -0.64 -16.83 -21.62
CA ILE A 122 0.54 -17.56 -21.16
C ILE A 122 0.31 -19.06 -21.28
N ASP A 123 -0.84 -19.57 -20.82
CA ASP A 123 -1.17 -21.00 -20.89
C ASP A 123 -1.19 -21.50 -22.35
N ARG A 124 -1.81 -20.75 -23.26
CA ARG A 124 -1.80 -21.10 -24.70
C ARG A 124 -0.38 -21.08 -25.27
N PHE A 125 0.42 -20.07 -24.93
CA PHE A 125 1.80 -19.94 -25.40
C PHE A 125 2.67 -21.12 -24.93
N CYS A 126 2.55 -21.49 -23.65
CA CYS A 126 3.29 -22.62 -23.09
C CYS A 126 2.90 -23.95 -23.74
N ARG A 127 1.59 -24.22 -23.95
CA ARG A 127 1.12 -25.45 -24.60
C ARG A 127 1.61 -25.58 -26.05
N GLN A 128 1.54 -24.50 -26.83
CA GLN A 128 2.02 -24.52 -28.21
C GLN A 128 3.52 -24.87 -28.27
N TYR A 129 4.31 -24.32 -27.35
CA TYR A 129 5.74 -24.61 -27.28
C TYR A 129 6.03 -26.07 -26.90
N GLU A 130 5.26 -26.64 -25.97
CA GLU A 130 5.38 -28.05 -25.60
C GLU A 130 5.08 -28.97 -26.80
N GLU A 131 3.99 -28.73 -27.52
CA GLU A 131 3.63 -29.47 -28.73
C GLU A 131 4.72 -29.37 -29.81
N ASP A 132 5.20 -28.16 -30.09
CA ASP A 132 6.27 -27.93 -31.08
C ASP A 132 7.60 -28.60 -30.69
N SER A 133 7.85 -28.76 -29.38
CA SER A 133 9.07 -29.42 -28.87
C SER A 133 8.99 -30.95 -28.94
N VAL A 134 7.79 -31.54 -28.94
CA VAL A 134 7.56 -32.99 -29.02
C VAL A 134 7.55 -33.48 -30.47
N GLN A 135 7.20 -32.61 -31.43
CA GLN A 135 7.18 -32.93 -32.86
C GLN A 135 8.58 -32.96 -33.52
N LYS A 136 9.65 -32.59 -32.80
CA LYS A 136 11.01 -32.41 -33.33
C LYS A 136 11.99 -33.46 -32.81
#